data_AF-A0A919BXW6-F1
#
_entry.id   AF-A0A919BXW6-F1
#
_cell.length_a   1.000
_cell.length_b   1.000
_cell.length_c   1.000
_cell.angle_alpha   90.00
_cell.angle_beta   90.00
_cell.angle_gamma   90.00
#
_symmetry.space_group_name_H-M   'P 1'
#
loop_
_entity.id
_entity.type
_entity.pdbx_description
1 polymer ?
#
loop_
_entity_poly.entity_id
_entity_poly.type
_entity_poly.pdbx_seq_one_letter_code
_entity_poly.pdbx_strand_id
1 'polypeptide(L)'
;MTRTPSESAWGAWAWATRRTAPGRPGQKAAEECGGLAAQAARALPLDVVLRGFGLDRVVEHGALADPDPEACNTLAEPGRVVPHEVPGAELVDGALKVVPEPLPGNVVRLA
;
A
#
# COMPACT_ATOMS: atom_id res chain seq x y z
N MET A 1 -10.45 25.36 -0.82
CA MET A 1 -9.14 24.90 -0.30
C MET A 1 -8.94 23.46 -0.75
N THR A 2 -8.48 23.29 -1.98
CA THR A 2 -8.16 21.98 -2.55
C THR A 2 -6.74 21.63 -2.16
N ARG A 3 -6.61 20.69 -1.22
CA ARG A 3 -5.32 20.21 -0.73
C ARG A 3 -4.59 19.54 -1.91
N THR A 4 -3.41 20.05 -2.25
CA THR A 4 -2.57 19.51 -3.32
C THR A 4 -2.18 18.06 -2.97
N PRO A 5 -2.19 17.11 -3.92
CA PRO A 5 -1.87 15.71 -3.62
C PRO A 5 -0.48 15.48 -3.00
N SER A 6 0.43 16.45 -3.10
CA SER A 6 1.84 16.34 -2.68
C SER A 6 2.08 16.39 -1.17
N GLU A 7 1.09 16.75 -0.34
CA GLU A 7 1.24 16.70 1.13
C GLU A 7 0.80 15.37 1.75
N SER A 8 0.18 14.50 0.96
CA SER A 8 -0.19 13.17 1.39
C SER A 8 1.07 12.27 1.36
N ALA A 9 1.22 11.38 2.34
CA ALA A 9 2.28 10.35 2.30
C ALA A 9 2.22 9.50 0.99
N TRP A 10 1.07 9.53 0.30
CA TRP A 10 0.76 8.89 -0.96
C TRP A 10 1.48 9.49 -2.16
N GLY A 11 1.68 10.82 -2.19
CA GLY A 11 2.39 11.47 -3.29
C GLY A 11 3.84 10.97 -3.43
N ALA A 12 4.51 10.71 -2.30
CA ALA A 12 5.87 10.20 -2.26
C ALA A 12 5.94 8.69 -2.55
N TRP A 13 5.01 7.90 -2.01
CA TRP A 13 5.00 6.44 -2.18
C TRP A 13 4.56 6.02 -3.59
N ALA A 14 3.52 6.64 -4.15
CA ALA A 14 3.06 6.39 -5.52
C ALA A 14 4.05 6.89 -6.60
N TRP A 15 5.01 7.74 -6.24
CA TRP A 15 6.11 8.14 -7.14
C TRP A 15 7.25 7.10 -7.13
N ALA A 16 7.48 6.44 -5.99
CA ALA A 16 8.50 5.40 -5.85
C ALA A 16 8.15 4.12 -6.62
N THR A 17 6.88 3.71 -6.64
CA THR A 17 6.42 2.52 -7.39
C THR A 17 6.32 2.74 -8.91
N ARG A 18 6.37 3.99 -9.38
CA ARG A 18 6.39 4.37 -10.80
C ARG A 18 7.77 4.44 -11.44
N ARG A 19 8.86 4.36 -10.66
CA ARG A 19 10.21 4.30 -11.22
C ARG A 19 10.47 2.90 -11.77
N THR A 20 10.07 2.73 -13.02
CA THR A 20 10.59 1.73 -13.95
C THR A 20 12.09 1.55 -13.73
N ALA A 21 12.51 0.30 -13.55
CA ALA A 21 13.92 -0.08 -13.63
C ALA A 21 14.57 0.57 -14.87
N PRO A 22 15.85 0.99 -14.81
CA PRO A 22 16.52 1.59 -15.96
C PRO A 22 16.82 0.51 -17.02
N GLY A 23 15.81 0.13 -17.79
CA GLY A 23 15.90 -0.75 -18.95
C GLY A 23 15.85 0.04 -20.27
N ARG A 24 16.67 -0.37 -21.25
CA ARG A 24 16.73 0.22 -22.60
C ARG A 24 15.35 0.37 -23.27
N PRO A 25 15.17 1.34 -24.18
CA PRO A 25 13.93 1.47 -24.94
C PRO A 25 13.72 0.23 -25.83
N GLY A 26 12.63 -0.48 -25.56
CA GLY A 26 12.25 -1.71 -26.26
C GLY A 26 12.79 -2.97 -25.57
N GLN A 27 11.90 -3.71 -24.92
CA GLN A 27 12.13 -5.03 -24.30
C GLN A 27 13.02 -5.06 -23.05
N LYS A 28 12.39 -4.94 -21.87
CA LYS A 28 12.33 -5.99 -20.81
C LYS A 28 11.75 -5.36 -19.54
N ALA A 29 10.52 -5.72 -19.22
CA ALA A 29 9.91 -5.50 -17.90
C ALA A 29 9.07 -6.72 -17.42
N ALA A 30 8.84 -7.71 -18.30
CA ALA A 30 7.98 -8.85 -17.97
C ALA A 30 8.73 -10.05 -17.38
N GLU A 31 10.03 -10.23 -17.65
CA GLU A 31 10.80 -11.40 -17.21
C GLU A 31 11.28 -11.33 -15.74
N GLU A 32 11.16 -10.18 -15.08
CA GLU A 32 11.59 -9.99 -13.67
C GLU A 32 10.45 -10.15 -12.65
N CYS A 33 9.19 -10.27 -13.10
CA CYS A 33 8.02 -10.42 -12.22
C CYS A 33 7.80 -11.86 -11.75
N GLY A 34 8.89 -12.62 -11.57
CA GLY A 34 8.84 -14.04 -11.26
C GLY A 34 9.63 -14.38 -10.00
N GLY A 35 8.91 -14.51 -8.89
CA GLY A 35 9.32 -15.38 -7.81
C GLY A 35 9.59 -14.65 -6.50
N LEU A 36 8.54 -14.43 -5.71
CA LEU A 36 8.53 -14.66 -4.26
C LEU A 36 7.19 -14.19 -3.68
N ALA A 37 6.16 -15.03 -3.63
CA ALA A 37 5.09 -14.91 -2.62
C ALA A 37 4.08 -16.08 -2.67
N ALA A 38 4.37 -17.18 -1.97
CA ALA A 38 3.29 -17.94 -1.37
C ALA A 38 2.76 -17.11 -0.17
N GLN A 39 1.71 -16.32 -0.37
CA GLN A 39 1.10 -15.50 0.68
C GLN A 39 -0.32 -15.99 1.02
N ALA A 40 -0.70 -15.88 2.30
CA ALA A 40 -2.02 -16.27 2.76
C ALA A 40 -3.11 -15.39 2.13
N ALA A 41 -4.04 -16.00 1.39
CA ALA A 41 -5.12 -15.31 0.67
C ALA A 41 -6.23 -14.73 1.57
N ARG A 42 -6.11 -14.82 2.90
CA ARG A 42 -7.15 -14.39 3.84
C ARG A 42 -6.71 -13.14 4.58
N ALA A 43 -7.62 -12.18 4.71
CA ALA A 43 -7.41 -11.05 5.61
C ALA A 43 -7.21 -11.54 7.05
N LEU A 44 -6.25 -10.94 7.76
CA LEU A 44 -5.96 -11.24 9.16
C LEU A 44 -6.22 -10.00 10.00
N PRO A 45 -7.25 -10.00 10.88
CA PRO A 45 -7.45 -8.92 11.82
C PRO A 45 -6.20 -8.69 12.67
N LEU A 46 -5.82 -7.42 12.81
CA LEU A 46 -4.66 -6.97 13.58
C LEU A 46 -5.12 -6.01 14.67
N ASP A 47 -4.74 -6.31 15.91
CA ASP A 47 -4.90 -5.45 17.07
C ASP A 47 -3.51 -4.96 17.53
N VAL A 48 -3.29 -3.65 17.57
CA VAL A 48 -2.01 -3.04 17.95
C VAL A 48 -2.21 -2.07 19.12
N VAL A 49 -1.45 -2.26 20.19
CA VAL A 49 -1.46 -1.34 21.35
C VAL A 49 -0.43 -0.23 21.13
N LEU A 50 -0.89 1.02 21.10
CA LEU A 50 -0.13 2.23 20.79
C LEU A 50 -0.22 3.27 21.92
N ARG A 51 -0.36 2.81 23.17
CA ARG A 51 -0.41 3.69 24.33
C ARG A 51 0.90 4.44 24.53
N GLY A 52 0.82 5.69 24.99
CA GLY A 52 1.99 6.53 25.29
C GLY A 52 2.49 7.39 24.13
N PHE A 53 1.93 7.25 22.92
CA PHE A 53 2.31 8.06 21.76
C PHE A 53 1.44 9.32 21.57
N GLY A 54 0.39 9.52 22.38
CA GLY A 54 -0.52 10.66 22.26
C GLY A 54 -1.36 10.67 20.98
N LEU A 55 -1.55 9.50 20.36
CA LEU A 55 -2.34 9.31 19.15
C LEU A 55 -3.83 9.16 19.51
N ASP A 56 -4.69 9.83 18.75
CA ASP A 56 -6.14 9.83 18.97
C ASP A 56 -6.97 9.40 17.77
N ARG A 57 -6.39 9.39 16.56
CA ARG A 57 -7.12 9.03 15.35
C ARG A 57 -6.30 8.32 14.29
N VAL A 58 -7.01 7.53 13.50
CA VAL A 58 -6.55 7.12 12.19
C VAL A 58 -6.74 8.28 11.23
N VAL A 59 -5.65 8.73 10.63
CA VAL A 59 -5.73 9.73 9.56
C VAL A 59 -6.03 9.06 8.24
N GLU A 60 -5.52 7.84 8.04
CA GLU A 60 -5.59 7.16 6.76
C GLU A 60 -5.19 5.69 6.89
N HIS A 61 -5.83 4.83 6.11
CA HIS A 61 -5.39 3.45 5.86
C HIS A 61 -5.50 3.19 4.37
N GLY A 62 -4.47 2.63 3.78
CA GLY A 62 -4.73 1.85 2.60
C GLY A 62 -3.62 0.92 2.20
N ALA A 63 -3.78 0.37 1.00
CA ALA A 63 -3.06 -0.78 0.55
C ALA A 63 -2.47 -0.59 -0.85
N LEU A 64 -1.44 -1.37 -1.11
CA LEU A 64 -0.93 -1.64 -2.45
C LEU A 64 -1.06 -3.16 -2.63
N ALA A 65 -2.15 -3.56 -3.28
CA ALA A 65 -2.46 -4.97 -3.51
C ALA A 65 -3.06 -5.15 -4.90
N ASP A 66 -2.84 -6.32 -5.49
CA ASP A 66 -3.48 -6.82 -6.71
C ASP A 66 -3.85 -8.29 -6.44
N PRO A 67 -4.99 -8.81 -6.89
CA PRO A 67 -5.36 -10.21 -6.69
C PRO A 67 -4.29 -11.22 -7.17
N ASP A 68 -3.49 -10.85 -8.16
CA ASP A 68 -2.33 -11.61 -8.62
C ASP A 68 -1.07 -11.15 -7.84
N PRO A 69 -0.47 -12.02 -7.01
CA PRO A 69 0.72 -11.65 -6.21
C PRO A 69 1.94 -11.34 -7.09
N GLU A 70 1.97 -11.81 -8.34
CA GLU A 70 3.05 -11.54 -9.28
C GLU A 70 2.73 -10.31 -10.17
N ALA A 71 1.62 -9.61 -9.91
CA ALA A 71 1.27 -8.42 -10.66
C ALA A 71 2.32 -7.33 -10.46
N CYS A 72 2.69 -6.72 -11.58
CA CYS A 72 3.64 -5.63 -11.63
C CYS A 72 3.18 -4.62 -12.69
N ASN A 73 3.54 -3.35 -12.50
CA ASN A 73 3.31 -2.32 -13.51
C ASN A 73 4.31 -2.50 -14.65
N THR A 74 3.81 -2.57 -15.88
CA THR A 74 4.63 -2.63 -17.10
C THR A 74 4.46 -1.34 -17.91
N LEU A 75 5.25 -1.16 -18.97
CA LEU A 75 5.03 -0.02 -19.89
C LEU A 75 3.68 -0.10 -20.62
N ALA A 76 3.20 -1.32 -20.88
CA ALA A 76 1.90 -1.54 -21.52
C ALA A 76 0.74 -1.31 -20.54
N GLU A 77 0.94 -1.66 -19.27
CA GLU A 77 -0.05 -1.56 -18.20
C GLU A 77 0.57 -0.88 -16.96
N PRO A 78 0.77 0.44 -16.99
CA PRO A 78 1.48 1.16 -15.93
C PRO A 78 0.62 1.40 -14.67
N GLY A 79 -0.68 1.12 -14.74
CA GLY A 79 -1.65 1.34 -13.67
C GLY A 79 -2.32 0.06 -13.19
N ARG A 80 -1.66 -1.10 -13.36
CA ARG A 80 -2.20 -2.38 -12.91
C ARG A 80 -2.19 -2.48 -11.38
N VAL A 81 -1.06 -2.19 -10.77
CA VAL A 81 -0.88 -2.18 -9.31
C VAL A 81 -0.78 -0.74 -8.84
N VAL A 82 -1.87 -0.23 -8.28
CA VAL A 82 -1.98 1.15 -7.79
C VAL A 82 -2.42 1.16 -6.34
N PRO A 83 -1.93 2.10 -5.52
CA PRO A 83 -2.41 2.23 -4.16
C PRO A 83 -3.91 2.59 -4.11
N HIS A 84 -4.63 2.05 -3.14
CA HIS A 84 -6.03 2.38 -2.88
C HIS A 84 -6.32 2.48 -1.38
N GLU A 85 -7.36 3.25 -1.03
CA GLU A 85 -7.81 3.40 0.36
C GLU A 85 -8.48 2.11 0.86
N VAL A 86 -8.21 1.76 2.12
CA VAL A 86 -8.86 0.64 2.80
C VAL A 86 -9.62 1.19 4.01
N PRO A 87 -10.95 1.01 4.07
CA PRO A 87 -11.76 1.51 5.18
C PRO A 87 -11.68 0.59 6.40
N GLY A 88 -12.17 1.08 7.55
CA GLY A 88 -12.43 0.26 8.73
C GLY A 88 -11.26 0.13 9.72
N ALA A 89 -10.17 0.89 9.53
CA ALA A 89 -9.17 1.07 10.58
C ALA A 89 -9.71 2.02 11.66
N GLU A 90 -9.61 1.60 12.92
CA GLU A 90 -10.13 2.36 14.07
C GLU A 90 -9.07 2.45 15.18
N LEU A 91 -8.91 3.63 15.77
CA LEU A 91 -8.07 3.84 16.95
C LEU A 91 -8.96 4.26 18.12
N VAL A 92 -9.02 3.42 19.15
CA VAL A 92 -9.83 3.68 20.36
C VAL A 92 -8.97 3.43 21.59
N ASP A 93 -8.89 4.41 22.48
CA ASP A 93 -8.15 4.32 23.75
C ASP A 93 -6.70 3.80 23.60
N GLY A 94 -6.04 4.24 22.53
CA GLY A 94 -4.66 3.83 22.20
C GLY A 94 -4.53 2.39 21.70
N ALA A 95 -5.62 1.76 21.23
CA ALA A 95 -5.60 0.48 20.53
C ALA A 95 -6.09 0.65 19.09
N LEU A 96 -5.23 0.33 18.13
CA LEU A 96 -5.55 0.29 16.71
C LEU A 96 -6.11 -1.08 16.35
N LYS A 97 -7.26 -1.09 15.70
CA LYS A 97 -7.86 -2.27 15.08
C LYS A 97 -7.90 -2.06 13.57
N VAL A 98 -7.40 -3.03 12.82
CA VAL A 98 -7.39 -2.97 11.36
C VAL A 98 -7.53 -4.37 10.75
N VAL A 99 -8.24 -4.45 9.63
CA VAL A 99 -8.28 -5.65 8.80
C VAL A 99 -7.48 -5.35 7.53
N PRO A 100 -6.18 -5.64 7.51
CA PRO A 100 -5.35 -5.44 6.32
C PRO A 100 -5.83 -6.31 5.17
N GLU A 101 -5.73 -5.77 3.95
CA GLU A 101 -5.89 -6.59 2.76
C GLU A 101 -4.76 -7.63 2.71
N PRO A 102 -5.06 -8.86 2.25
CA PRO A 102 -4.00 -9.82 1.93
C PRO A 102 -3.12 -9.20 0.83
N LEU A 103 -1.79 -9.35 0.94
CA LEU A 103 -0.73 -8.85 0.02
C LEU A 103 -0.01 -7.57 0.51
N PRO A 104 1.20 -7.27 -0.01
CA PRO A 104 2.37 -6.98 0.84
C PRO A 104 2.47 -5.56 1.41
N GLY A 105 1.57 -4.63 1.08
CA GLY A 105 1.69 -3.25 1.56
C GLY A 105 0.39 -2.71 2.13
N ASN A 106 0.24 -2.72 3.45
CA ASN A 106 -0.76 -1.88 4.13
C ASN A 106 -0.02 -0.75 4.86
N VAL A 107 -0.50 0.49 4.72
CA VAL A 107 0.02 1.65 5.44
C VAL A 107 -1.13 2.27 6.23
N VAL A 108 -0.93 2.45 7.52
CA VAL A 108 -1.85 3.18 8.40
C VAL A 108 -1.14 4.39 8.96
N ARG A 109 -1.72 5.58 8.74
CA ARG A 109 -1.19 6.85 9.22
C ARG A 109 -2.02 7.31 10.41
N LEU A 110 -1.33 7.70 11.48
CA LEU A 110 -1.93 8.03 12.77
C LEU A 110 -1.53 9.44 13.19
N ALA A 111 -2.37 10.08 13.99
CA ALA A 111 -2.11 11.41 14.55
C ALA A 111 -2.90 11.64 15.85
#